data_AF-A0A0G1S0U7-F1
#
_entry.id   AF-A0A0G1S0U7-F1
#
_cell.length_a   1.000
_cell.length_b   1.000
_cell.length_c   1.000
_cell.angle_alpha   90.00
_cell.angle_beta   90.00
_cell.angle_gamma   90.00
#
_symmetry.space_group_name_H-M   'P 1'
#
loop_
_entity.id
_entity.type
_entity.pdbx_description
1 polymer ?
#
loop_
_entity_poly.entity_id
_entity_poly.type
_entity_poly.pdbx_seq_one_letter_code
_entity_poly.pdbx_strand_id
1 'polypeptide(L)'
;MPFNEREIQEWGILPRIYQRYLKSLSQGPGYMETKTVTRHVELLLLPAAARLGLINDLSARLKTFEIDHRRTKEPRVKTAWNALEGFIDFNRGILEKHDVTLFVYGSMQYGDPVNMDFDGLFITQKRNKKFRYLYKNNLSPELEYLFTRVVPGRGDGSSYFSLEDLAARQQQINRGNEKYVVKYREFIEAEFTEASVLLTGFPVYSPGNRAVLFKNRVWDMLGESPLLAAEVIIGLEETVQNREKRRSR
;
A
#
# COMPACT_ATOMS: atom_id res chain seq x y z
N MET A 1 5.49 -21.23 -13.17
CA MET A 1 6.80 -21.92 -13.33
C MET A 1 7.75 -21.38 -12.25
N PRO A 2 8.63 -22.22 -11.67
CA PRO A 2 9.61 -21.75 -10.70
C PRO A 2 10.54 -20.71 -11.33
N PHE A 3 10.97 -19.73 -10.53
CA PHE A 3 11.86 -18.65 -10.98
C PHE A 3 13.14 -19.20 -11.63
N ASN A 4 13.44 -18.70 -12.83
CA ASN A 4 14.67 -18.98 -13.55
C ASN A 4 15.26 -17.69 -14.14
N GLU A 5 16.32 -17.16 -13.54
CA GLU A 5 16.98 -15.92 -13.98
C GLU A 5 17.51 -15.98 -15.42
N ARG A 6 17.77 -17.19 -15.97
CA ARG A 6 18.25 -17.36 -17.35
C ARG A 6 17.18 -17.12 -18.40
N GLU A 7 15.91 -17.17 -18.02
CA GLU A 7 14.76 -16.92 -18.89
C GLU A 7 14.43 -15.42 -19.00
N ILE A 8 15.09 -14.57 -18.19
CA ILE A 8 14.87 -13.12 -18.18
C ILE A 8 16.04 -12.47 -18.92
N GLN A 9 15.81 -12.10 -20.18
CA GLN A 9 16.84 -11.59 -21.09
C GLN A 9 17.58 -10.37 -20.52
N GLU A 10 16.85 -9.48 -19.84
CA GLU A 10 17.37 -8.23 -19.30
C GLU A 10 17.95 -8.36 -17.88
N TRP A 11 17.94 -9.55 -17.28
CA TRP A 11 18.40 -9.75 -15.90
C TRP A 11 19.81 -9.21 -15.66
N GLY A 12 20.73 -9.49 -16.61
CA GLY A 12 22.12 -9.06 -16.52
C GLY A 12 22.35 -7.55 -16.59
N ILE A 13 21.33 -6.78 -17.00
CA ILE A 13 21.38 -5.31 -17.10
C ILE A 13 21.01 -4.65 -15.77
N LEU A 14 20.21 -5.33 -14.93
CA LEU A 14 19.79 -4.78 -13.64
C LEU A 14 20.98 -4.56 -12.69
N PRO A 15 21.00 -3.44 -11.94
CA PRO A 15 21.86 -3.28 -10.79
C PRO A 15 21.77 -4.47 -9.83
N ARG A 16 22.92 -4.90 -9.28
CA ARG A 16 23.01 -6.08 -8.39
C ARG A 16 22.07 -6.01 -7.20
N ILE A 17 21.83 -4.82 -6.64
CA ILE A 17 20.89 -4.66 -5.53
C ILE A 17 19.47 -5.10 -5.89
N TYR A 18 19.00 -4.80 -7.10
CA TYR A 18 17.67 -5.21 -7.55
C TYR A 18 17.64 -6.69 -7.87
N GLN A 19 18.68 -7.24 -8.50
CA GLN A 19 18.81 -8.69 -8.69
C GLN A 19 18.74 -9.44 -7.37
N ARG A 20 19.43 -8.95 -6.32
CA ARG A 20 19.41 -9.53 -4.97
C ARG A 20 18.02 -9.47 -4.33
N TYR A 21 17.36 -8.32 -4.45
CA TYR A 21 16.00 -8.15 -3.95
C TYR A 21 15.04 -9.12 -4.63
N LEU A 22 14.98 -9.14 -5.96
CA LEU A 22 14.07 -10.01 -6.72
C LEU A 22 14.36 -11.50 -6.49
N LYS A 23 15.64 -11.89 -6.42
CA LYS A 23 16.03 -13.26 -6.07
C LYS A 23 15.61 -13.64 -4.66
N SER A 24 15.57 -12.69 -3.74
CA SER A 24 15.06 -12.93 -2.39
C SER A 24 13.55 -13.13 -2.36
N LEU A 25 12.79 -12.47 -3.24
CA LEU A 25 11.33 -12.66 -3.38
C LEU A 25 10.97 -13.98 -4.07
N SER A 26 11.85 -14.48 -4.93
CA SER A 26 11.67 -15.77 -5.61
C SER A 26 12.05 -16.99 -4.74
N GLN A 27 12.37 -16.80 -3.47
CA GLN A 27 12.80 -17.86 -2.55
C GLN A 27 11.95 -17.86 -1.27
N GLY A 28 11.29 -18.96 -0.96
CA GLY A 28 10.51 -19.14 0.28
C GLY A 28 8.99 -19.28 0.09
N PRO A 29 8.20 -19.27 1.18
CA PRO A 29 6.74 -19.28 1.11
C PRO A 29 6.24 -18.06 0.34
N GLY A 30 5.30 -18.26 -0.61
CA GLY A 30 4.80 -17.18 -1.46
C GLY A 30 5.76 -16.72 -2.56
N TYR A 31 6.71 -17.56 -2.97
CA TYR A 31 7.72 -17.19 -3.98
C TYR A 31 7.09 -16.63 -5.26
N MET A 32 7.70 -15.57 -5.80
CA MET A 32 7.29 -14.99 -7.08
C MET A 32 7.66 -15.91 -8.24
N GLU A 33 6.69 -16.14 -9.14
CA GLU A 33 6.93 -16.85 -10.39
C GLU A 33 7.79 -16.02 -11.36
N THR A 34 8.44 -16.68 -12.32
CA THR A 34 9.25 -16.01 -13.35
C THR A 34 8.52 -14.83 -14.00
N LYS A 35 7.23 -14.98 -14.33
CA LYS A 35 6.42 -13.91 -14.95
C LYS A 35 6.35 -12.65 -14.08
N THR A 36 6.15 -12.81 -12.78
CA THR A 36 6.10 -11.68 -11.83
C THR A 36 7.47 -11.02 -11.73
N VAL A 37 8.55 -11.81 -11.67
CA VAL A 37 9.91 -11.26 -11.64
C VAL A 37 10.27 -10.54 -12.95
N THR A 38 9.88 -11.08 -14.11
CA THR A 38 10.02 -10.42 -15.41
C THR A 38 9.33 -9.05 -15.40
N ARG A 39 8.11 -8.96 -14.86
CA ARG A 39 7.41 -7.67 -14.76
C ARG A 39 8.17 -6.64 -13.91
N HIS A 40 8.76 -7.07 -12.78
CA HIS A 40 9.61 -6.18 -11.99
C HIS A 40 10.84 -5.71 -12.77
N VAL A 41 11.49 -6.60 -13.52
CA VAL A 41 12.68 -6.28 -14.31
C VAL A 41 12.34 -5.21 -15.36
N GLU A 42 11.25 -5.40 -16.10
CA GLU A 42 10.76 -4.40 -17.07
C GLU A 42 10.58 -3.03 -16.41
N LEU A 43 9.86 -2.98 -15.27
CA LEU A 43 9.56 -1.73 -14.57
C LEU A 43 10.82 -1.03 -14.02
N LEU A 44 11.77 -1.79 -13.50
CA LEU A 44 13.04 -1.28 -12.98
C LEU A 44 13.91 -0.67 -14.08
N LEU A 45 13.81 -1.18 -15.31
CA LEU A 45 14.58 -0.68 -16.47
C LEU A 45 13.92 0.50 -17.18
N LEU A 46 12.64 0.78 -16.92
CA LEU A 46 11.98 1.95 -17.49
C LEU A 46 12.65 3.28 -17.06
N PRO A 47 12.58 4.34 -17.87
CA PRO A 47 12.89 5.69 -17.40
C PRO A 47 11.93 6.13 -16.29
N ALA A 48 12.37 7.02 -15.39
CA ALA A 48 11.54 7.51 -14.30
C ALA A 48 10.23 8.15 -14.79
N ALA A 49 10.29 8.94 -15.86
CA ALA A 49 9.10 9.56 -16.47
C ALA A 49 8.07 8.52 -16.95
N ALA A 50 8.51 7.39 -17.51
CA ALA A 50 7.62 6.33 -17.96
C ALA A 50 6.94 5.62 -16.78
N ARG A 51 7.68 5.33 -15.69
CA ARG A 51 7.09 4.77 -14.46
C ARG A 51 6.05 5.71 -13.85
N LEU A 52 6.38 7.00 -13.72
CA LEU A 52 5.45 7.99 -13.17
C LEU A 52 4.20 8.16 -14.05
N GLY A 53 4.36 8.08 -15.38
CA GLY A 53 3.23 8.03 -16.33
C GLY A 53 2.30 6.84 -16.06
N LEU A 54 2.86 5.63 -15.93
CA LEU A 54 2.09 4.43 -15.59
C LEU A 54 1.35 4.57 -14.26
N ILE A 55 1.99 5.12 -13.23
CA ILE A 55 1.36 5.34 -11.92
C ILE A 55 0.16 6.29 -12.05
N ASN A 56 0.29 7.38 -12.81
CA ASN A 56 -0.81 8.31 -13.06
C ASN A 56 -1.97 7.64 -13.80
N ASP A 57 -1.68 6.89 -14.86
CA ASP A 57 -2.70 6.20 -15.66
C ASP A 57 -3.47 5.17 -14.82
N LEU A 58 -2.75 4.38 -14.02
CA LEU A 58 -3.37 3.39 -13.12
C LEU A 58 -4.20 4.07 -12.03
N SER A 59 -3.70 5.15 -11.43
CA SER A 59 -4.43 5.92 -10.42
C SER A 59 -5.71 6.54 -11.01
N ALA A 60 -5.63 7.08 -12.23
CA ALA A 60 -6.79 7.62 -12.94
C ALA A 60 -7.84 6.54 -13.25
N ARG A 61 -7.41 5.34 -13.65
CA ARG A 61 -8.31 4.18 -13.85
C ARG A 61 -8.99 3.78 -12.54
N LEU A 62 -8.24 3.68 -11.43
CA LEU A 62 -8.79 3.32 -10.12
C LEU A 62 -9.85 4.31 -9.64
N LYS A 63 -9.65 5.61 -9.89
CA LYS A 63 -10.62 6.66 -9.57
C LYS A 63 -12.00 6.42 -10.19
N THR A 64 -12.07 5.74 -11.34
CA THR A 64 -13.36 5.43 -12.00
C THR A 64 -14.17 4.35 -11.29
N PHE A 65 -13.56 3.58 -10.38
CA PHE A 65 -14.23 2.57 -9.56
C PHE A 65 -14.65 3.11 -8.18
N GLU A 66 -14.16 4.28 -7.79
CA GLU A 66 -14.49 4.88 -6.49
C GLU A 66 -15.98 5.16 -6.41
N ILE A 67 -16.55 4.89 -5.23
CA ILE A 67 -17.91 5.30 -4.90
C ILE A 67 -17.88 6.48 -3.96
N ASP A 68 -18.88 7.36 -4.07
CA ASP A 68 -19.16 8.33 -3.02
C ASP A 68 -19.76 7.59 -1.83
N HIS A 69 -18.96 7.37 -0.79
CA HIS A 69 -19.37 6.67 0.43
C HIS A 69 -20.61 7.29 1.09
N ARG A 70 -20.84 8.61 0.93
CA ARG A 70 -22.03 9.30 1.48
C ARG A 70 -23.31 8.98 0.71
N ARG A 71 -23.17 8.50 -0.52
CA ARG A 71 -24.28 8.19 -1.44
C ARG A 71 -24.43 6.71 -1.70
N THR A 72 -23.61 5.86 -1.08
CA THR A 72 -23.74 4.42 -1.24
C THR A 72 -25.11 3.96 -0.74
N LYS A 73 -25.81 3.19 -1.58
CA LYS A 73 -27.08 2.56 -1.22
C LYS A 73 -26.86 1.16 -0.62
N GLU A 74 -25.63 0.66 -0.69
CA GLU A 74 -25.29 -0.69 -0.23
C GLU A 74 -25.23 -0.73 1.30
N PRO A 75 -26.14 -1.46 1.98
CA PRO A 75 -26.24 -1.42 3.44
C PRO A 75 -24.96 -1.85 4.14
N ARG A 76 -24.26 -2.89 3.65
CA ARG A 76 -23.05 -3.39 4.31
C ARG A 76 -21.90 -2.41 4.22
N VAL A 77 -21.73 -1.76 3.05
CA VAL A 77 -20.73 -0.70 2.85
C VAL A 77 -21.06 0.51 3.73
N LYS A 78 -22.34 0.91 3.80
CA LYS A 78 -22.78 2.01 4.68
C LYS A 78 -22.49 1.72 6.16
N THR A 79 -22.79 0.52 6.64
CA THR A 79 -22.48 0.11 8.01
C THR A 79 -20.97 0.16 8.29
N ALA A 80 -20.14 -0.26 7.33
CA ALA A 80 -18.69 -0.18 7.45
C ALA A 80 -18.19 1.27 7.60
N TRP A 81 -18.71 2.18 6.77
CA TRP A 81 -18.39 3.60 6.86
C TRP A 81 -18.81 4.20 8.21
N ASN A 82 -20.03 3.93 8.67
CA ASN A 82 -20.52 4.42 9.96
C ASN A 82 -19.70 3.87 11.13
N ALA A 83 -19.31 2.59 11.10
CA ALA A 83 -18.49 1.97 12.15
C ALA A 83 -17.10 2.62 12.20
N LEU A 84 -16.50 2.90 11.05
CA LEU A 84 -15.22 3.57 10.95
C LEU A 84 -15.29 5.02 11.43
N GLU A 85 -16.33 5.77 11.07
CA GLU A 85 -16.55 7.13 11.57
C GLU A 85 -16.67 7.15 13.09
N GLY A 86 -17.43 6.22 13.67
CA GLY A 86 -17.54 6.06 15.12
C GLY A 86 -16.19 5.73 15.79
N PHE A 87 -15.39 4.85 15.18
CA PHE A 87 -14.04 4.55 15.64
C PHE A 87 -13.12 5.78 15.61
N ILE A 88 -13.17 6.58 14.54
CA ILE A 88 -12.39 7.81 14.39
C ILE A 88 -12.80 8.82 15.45
N ASP A 89 -14.11 9.01 15.67
CA ASP A 89 -14.62 9.97 16.65
C ASP A 89 -14.21 9.58 18.08
N PHE A 90 -14.32 8.30 18.43
CA PHE A 90 -13.89 7.79 19.73
C PHE A 90 -12.38 7.97 19.96
N ASN A 91 -11.57 7.73 18.93
CA ASN A 91 -10.11 7.78 19.01
C ASN A 91 -9.50 9.13 18.60
N ARG A 92 -10.31 10.15 18.31
CA ARG A 92 -9.87 11.43 17.73
C ARG A 92 -8.72 12.07 18.50
N GLY A 93 -8.82 12.15 19.83
CA GLY A 93 -7.78 12.76 20.66
C GLY A 93 -6.44 12.01 20.60
N ILE A 94 -6.47 10.68 20.45
CA ILE A 94 -5.26 9.86 20.28
C ILE A 94 -4.65 10.11 18.90
N LEU A 95 -5.48 10.12 17.85
CA LEU A 95 -5.04 10.37 16.48
C LEU A 95 -4.43 11.78 16.34
N GLU A 96 -5.07 12.81 16.89
CA GLU A 96 -4.57 14.19 16.90
C GLU A 96 -3.23 14.30 17.63
N LYS A 97 -3.17 13.77 18.86
CA LYS A 97 -1.97 13.80 19.71
C LYS A 97 -0.75 13.16 19.05
N HIS A 98 -0.96 12.17 18.19
CA HIS A 98 0.11 11.39 17.57
C HIS A 98 0.37 11.71 16.10
N ASP A 99 -0.23 12.78 15.59
CA ASP A 99 -0.02 13.22 14.21
C ASP A 99 -0.62 12.27 13.15
N VAL A 100 -1.68 11.57 13.55
CA VAL A 100 -2.54 10.61 12.84
C VAL A 100 -2.97 11.04 11.44
N THR A 101 -2.72 10.34 10.34
CA THR A 101 -3.63 10.40 9.18
C THR A 101 -4.07 8.98 8.84
N LEU A 102 -5.35 8.77 8.58
CA LEU A 102 -5.92 7.48 8.23
C LEU A 102 -6.45 7.53 6.80
N PHE A 103 -5.97 6.59 5.98
CA PHE A 103 -6.49 6.33 4.65
C PHE A 103 -7.27 5.03 4.66
N VAL A 104 -8.37 4.99 3.91
CA VAL A 104 -9.09 3.76 3.57
C VAL A 104 -8.85 3.44 2.11
N TYR A 105 -8.68 2.15 1.83
CA TYR A 105 -8.60 1.63 0.48
C TYR A 105 -9.48 0.39 0.33
N GLY A 106 -9.39 -0.30 -0.81
CA GLY A 106 -10.04 -1.60 -0.98
C GLY A 106 -11.57 -1.56 -1.01
N SER A 107 -12.19 -2.58 -0.42
CA SER A 107 -13.63 -2.86 -0.61
C SER A 107 -14.55 -1.72 -0.18
N MET A 108 -14.22 -1.00 0.90
CA MET A 108 -14.99 0.17 1.36
C MET A 108 -14.93 1.35 0.37
N GLN A 109 -13.75 1.63 -0.19
CA GLN A 109 -13.55 2.73 -1.15
C GLN A 109 -14.26 2.44 -2.49
N TYR A 110 -14.28 1.18 -2.91
CA TYR A 110 -14.82 0.77 -4.21
C TYR A 110 -16.24 0.17 -4.15
N GLY A 111 -16.86 0.15 -2.97
CA GLY A 111 -18.26 -0.28 -2.81
C GLY A 111 -18.49 -1.76 -3.07
N ASP A 112 -17.60 -2.63 -2.57
CA ASP A 112 -17.66 -4.07 -2.78
C ASP A 112 -18.15 -4.80 -1.51
N PRO A 113 -19.46 -5.02 -1.35
CA PRO A 113 -20.00 -5.66 -0.16
C PRO A 113 -19.69 -7.14 -0.07
N VAL A 114 -19.34 -7.83 -1.16
CA VAL A 114 -19.13 -9.29 -1.16
C VAL A 114 -17.78 -9.60 -0.51
N ASN A 115 -16.75 -8.85 -0.88
CA ASN A 115 -15.40 -8.98 -0.37
C ASN A 115 -15.12 -7.91 0.68
N MET A 116 -16.05 -7.69 1.61
CA MET A 116 -15.90 -6.62 2.61
C MET A 116 -14.84 -6.98 3.65
N ASP A 117 -13.86 -6.10 3.77
CA ASP A 117 -12.68 -6.15 4.63
C ASP A 117 -12.32 -4.71 5.05
N PHE A 118 -11.68 -4.56 6.21
CA PHE A 118 -11.12 -3.26 6.59
C PHE A 118 -9.70 -3.12 6.07
N ASP A 119 -9.56 -2.36 4.98
CA ASP A 119 -8.28 -1.98 4.39
C ASP A 119 -7.94 -0.54 4.78
N GLY A 120 -7.10 -0.38 5.81
CA GLY A 120 -6.82 0.91 6.43
C GLY A 120 -5.34 1.17 6.70
N LEU A 121 -4.84 2.33 6.31
CA LEU A 121 -3.45 2.74 6.51
C LEU A 121 -3.36 3.93 7.48
N PHE A 122 -2.81 3.67 8.67
CA PHE A 122 -2.43 4.70 9.62
C PHE A 122 -1.02 5.22 9.30
N ILE A 123 -0.90 6.50 8.99
CA ILE A 123 0.37 7.10 8.60
C ILE A 123 0.76 8.29 9.48
N THR A 124 2.05 8.35 9.79
CA THR A 124 2.69 9.49 10.46
C THR A 124 3.85 10.04 9.63
N GLN A 125 4.20 11.31 9.88
CA GLN A 125 5.37 11.89 9.23
C GLN A 125 6.69 11.30 9.73
N LYS A 126 6.80 11.09 11.04
CA LYS A 126 8.02 10.66 11.74
C LYS A 126 7.78 9.32 12.43
N ARG A 127 8.85 8.56 12.63
CA ARG A 127 8.78 7.30 13.37
C ARG A 127 8.26 7.55 14.78
N ASN A 128 7.07 7.04 15.08
CA ASN A 128 6.45 7.18 16.40
C ASN A 128 6.32 5.82 17.11
N LYS A 129 7.33 5.46 17.92
CA LYS A 129 7.34 4.16 18.65
C LYS A 129 6.16 4.00 19.61
N LYS A 130 5.75 5.10 20.27
CA LYS A 130 4.61 5.09 21.20
C LYS A 130 3.30 4.81 20.46
N PHE A 131 3.08 5.49 19.35
CA PHE A 131 1.90 5.24 18.52
C PHE A 131 1.95 3.84 17.89
N ARG A 132 3.10 3.36 17.40
CA ARG A 132 3.22 1.99 16.90
C ARG A 132 2.80 0.94 17.93
N TYR A 133 3.19 1.12 19.19
CA TYR A 133 2.77 0.26 20.28
C TYR A 133 1.26 0.36 20.52
N LEU A 134 0.71 1.58 20.61
CA LEU A 134 -0.71 1.81 20.81
C LEU A 134 -1.57 1.27 19.64
N TYR A 135 -1.10 1.43 18.42
CA TYR A 135 -1.70 0.87 17.21
C TYR A 135 -1.83 -0.65 17.32
N LYS A 136 -0.72 -1.33 17.61
CA LYS A 136 -0.68 -2.80 17.64
C LYS A 136 -1.51 -3.40 18.77
N ASN A 137 -1.54 -2.76 19.94
CA ASN A 137 -2.17 -3.33 21.13
C ASN A 137 -3.60 -2.83 21.38
N ASN A 138 -4.01 -1.72 20.76
CA ASN A 138 -5.32 -1.12 21.01
C ASN A 138 -6.09 -0.90 19.70
N LEU A 139 -5.59 -0.05 18.80
CA LEU A 139 -6.38 0.42 17.65
C LEU A 139 -6.65 -0.68 16.62
N SER A 140 -5.63 -1.45 16.25
CA SER A 140 -5.76 -2.53 15.27
C SER A 140 -6.67 -3.66 15.78
N PRO A 141 -6.53 -4.16 17.03
CA PRO A 141 -7.49 -5.11 17.61
C PRO A 141 -8.93 -4.57 17.70
N GLU A 142 -9.11 -3.28 18.01
CA GLU A 142 -10.44 -2.66 18.08
C GLU A 142 -11.10 -2.61 16.69
N LEU A 143 -10.34 -2.24 15.65
CA LEU A 143 -10.81 -2.29 14.26
C LEU A 143 -11.12 -3.71 13.81
N GLU A 144 -10.26 -4.67 14.12
CA GLU A 144 -10.49 -6.09 13.83
C GLU A 144 -11.79 -6.57 14.50
N TYR A 145 -12.01 -6.20 15.75
CA TYR A 145 -13.25 -6.51 16.47
C TYR A 145 -14.48 -5.88 15.79
N LEU A 146 -14.41 -4.60 15.41
CA LEU A 146 -15.49 -3.90 14.70
C LEU A 146 -15.84 -4.59 13.38
N PHE A 147 -14.84 -4.99 12.59
CA PHE A 147 -15.00 -5.61 11.26
C PHE A 147 -15.15 -7.13 11.28
N THR A 148 -15.15 -7.76 12.45
CA THR A 148 -15.55 -9.17 12.61
C THR A 148 -16.93 -9.30 13.25
N ARG A 149 -17.34 -8.33 14.09
CA ARG A 149 -18.60 -8.40 14.85
C ARG A 149 -19.71 -7.52 14.31
N VAL A 150 -19.40 -6.29 13.89
CA VAL A 150 -20.40 -5.28 13.52
C VAL A 150 -20.63 -5.29 12.00
N VAL A 151 -19.55 -5.32 11.25
CA VAL A 151 -19.54 -5.49 9.80
C VAL A 151 -18.98 -6.89 9.58
N PRO A 152 -19.76 -7.93 9.25
CA PRO A 152 -19.25 -9.30 9.24
C PRO A 152 -18.29 -9.54 8.06
N GLY A 153 -17.08 -9.00 8.11
CA GLY A 153 -16.01 -9.07 7.10
C GLY A 153 -14.73 -9.69 7.66
N ARG A 154 -13.62 -9.56 6.92
CA ARG A 154 -12.29 -9.87 7.47
C ARG A 154 -11.72 -8.62 8.15
N GLY A 155 -11.14 -8.79 9.33
CA GLY A 155 -10.62 -7.69 10.16
C GLY A 155 -9.12 -7.43 10.05
N ASP A 156 -8.41 -8.12 9.14
CA ASP A 156 -6.94 -8.20 9.11
C ASP A 156 -6.23 -7.22 8.15
N GLY A 157 -6.93 -6.24 7.56
CA GLY A 157 -6.36 -5.33 6.54
C GLY A 157 -5.85 -3.97 7.04
N SER A 158 -5.61 -3.81 8.35
CA SER A 158 -5.05 -2.55 8.88
C SER A 158 -3.54 -2.56 8.98
N SER A 159 -2.89 -1.46 8.64
CA SER A 159 -1.44 -1.28 8.82
C SER A 159 -1.05 0.09 9.37
N TYR A 160 0.18 0.17 9.90
CA TYR A 160 0.78 1.41 10.39
C TYR A 160 2.15 1.64 9.75
N PHE A 161 2.35 2.88 9.31
CA PHE A 161 3.46 3.29 8.50
C PHE A 161 3.96 4.69 8.87
N SER A 162 5.24 4.98 8.59
CA SER A 162 5.76 6.35 8.69
C SER A 162 6.62 6.73 7.49
N LEU A 163 6.51 7.98 7.03
CA LEU A 163 7.27 8.45 5.87
C LEU A 163 8.78 8.49 6.12
N GLU A 164 9.20 8.74 7.35
CA GLU A 164 10.61 8.65 7.75
C GLU A 164 11.17 7.23 7.59
N ASP A 165 10.36 6.21 7.91
CA ASP A 165 10.72 4.80 7.77
C ASP A 165 10.87 4.38 6.30
N LEU A 166 10.01 4.89 5.42
CA LEU A 166 10.13 4.71 3.96
C LEU A 166 11.37 5.40 3.40
N ALA A 167 11.58 6.66 3.75
CA ALA A 167 12.73 7.43 3.31
C ALA A 167 14.05 6.76 3.75
N ALA A 168 14.12 6.27 4.99
CA ALA A 168 15.29 5.57 5.51
C ALA A 168 15.57 4.26 4.73
N ARG A 169 14.53 3.50 4.36
CA ARG A 169 14.64 2.30 3.53
C ARG A 169 15.13 2.63 2.13
N GLN A 170 14.51 3.60 1.48
CA GLN A 170 14.92 4.08 0.17
C GLN A 170 16.40 4.50 0.19
N GLN A 171 16.84 5.20 1.22
CA GLN A 171 18.24 5.61 1.36
C GLN A 171 19.19 4.40 1.45
N GLN A 172 18.81 3.32 2.15
CA GLN A 172 19.62 2.09 2.19
C GLN A 172 19.72 1.42 0.81
N ILE A 173 18.62 1.42 0.06
CA ILE A 173 18.56 0.88 -1.30
C ILE A 173 19.44 1.73 -2.24
N ASN A 174 19.30 3.05 -2.20
CA ASN A 174 20.07 3.98 -3.05
C ASN A 174 21.58 3.95 -2.75
N ARG A 175 21.97 3.53 -1.53
CA ARG A 175 23.38 3.28 -1.16
C ARG A 175 23.92 1.92 -1.64
N GLY A 176 23.13 1.11 -2.35
CA GLY A 176 23.57 -0.19 -2.84
C GLY A 176 23.70 -1.27 -1.76
N ASN A 177 23.00 -1.14 -0.62
CA ASN A 177 23.14 -2.08 0.50
C ASN A 177 22.43 -3.42 0.22
N GLU A 178 23.09 -4.33 -0.49
CA GLU A 178 22.55 -5.66 -0.85
C GLU A 178 22.12 -6.50 0.36
N LYS A 179 22.86 -6.42 1.48
CA LYS A 179 22.52 -7.17 2.70
C LYS A 179 21.22 -6.66 3.32
N TYR A 180 20.96 -5.36 3.19
CA TYR A 180 19.74 -4.74 3.71
C TYR A 180 18.50 -5.25 2.98
N VAL A 181 18.51 -5.26 1.65
CA VAL A 181 17.33 -5.65 0.86
C VAL A 181 16.95 -7.11 1.07
N VAL A 182 17.92 -8.00 1.28
CA VAL A 182 17.64 -9.40 1.62
C VAL A 182 17.09 -9.53 3.04
N LYS A 183 17.71 -8.85 4.01
CA LYS A 183 17.32 -8.95 5.43
C LYS A 183 15.94 -8.35 5.71
N TYR A 184 15.58 -7.28 5.01
CA TYR A 184 14.35 -6.52 5.25
C TYR A 184 13.33 -6.66 4.11
N ARG A 185 13.43 -7.70 3.27
CA ARG A 185 12.58 -7.89 2.08
C ARG A 185 11.08 -7.75 2.37
N GLU A 186 10.59 -8.40 3.43
CA GLU A 186 9.16 -8.44 3.79
C GLU A 186 8.67 -7.06 4.24
N PHE A 187 9.54 -6.28 4.89
CA PHE A 187 9.23 -4.90 5.24
C PHE A 187 9.29 -3.95 4.04
N ILE A 188 10.13 -4.24 3.05
CA ILE A 188 10.20 -3.44 1.83
C ILE A 188 8.94 -3.67 1.01
N GLU A 189 8.57 -4.93 0.77
CA GLU A 189 7.35 -5.31 0.04
C GLU A 189 6.09 -4.71 0.68
N ALA A 190 5.92 -4.89 1.99
CA ALA A 190 4.77 -4.36 2.72
C ALA A 190 4.70 -2.82 2.66
N GLU A 191 5.77 -2.12 3.02
CA GLU A 191 5.75 -0.65 3.08
C GLU A 191 5.71 0.02 1.70
N PHE A 192 6.26 -0.63 0.67
CA PHE A 192 6.19 -0.11 -0.69
C PHE A 192 4.79 -0.31 -1.28
N THR A 193 4.11 -1.39 -0.91
CA THR A 193 2.67 -1.57 -1.19
C THR A 193 1.83 -0.49 -0.52
N GLU A 194 2.11 -0.14 0.73
CA GLU A 194 1.44 0.96 1.45
C GLU A 194 1.63 2.33 0.77
N ALA A 195 2.75 2.54 0.06
CA ALA A 195 2.93 3.77 -0.72
C ALA A 195 1.91 3.90 -1.86
N SER A 196 1.46 2.79 -2.46
CA SER A 196 0.40 2.79 -3.48
C SER A 196 -0.96 3.20 -2.90
N VAL A 197 -1.22 2.83 -1.65
CA VAL A 197 -2.41 3.22 -0.88
C VAL A 197 -2.43 4.73 -0.64
N LEU A 198 -1.28 5.36 -0.41
CA LEU A 198 -1.26 6.82 -0.20
C LEU A 198 -1.69 7.59 -1.45
N LEU A 199 -1.34 7.09 -2.63
CA LEU A 199 -1.73 7.71 -3.89
C LEU A 199 -3.24 7.61 -4.13
N THR A 200 -3.79 6.40 -3.97
CA THR A 200 -5.16 6.08 -4.40
C THR A 200 -6.18 6.05 -3.27
N GLY A 201 -5.77 5.83 -2.03
CA GLY A 201 -6.64 5.74 -0.86
C GLY A 201 -7.37 7.04 -0.56
N PHE A 202 -8.53 6.88 0.07
CA PHE A 202 -9.40 7.96 0.52
C PHE A 202 -9.01 8.40 1.95
N PRO A 203 -8.63 9.67 2.16
CA PRO A 203 -8.25 10.15 3.50
C PRO A 203 -9.50 10.37 4.36
N VAL A 204 -9.80 9.41 5.23
CA VAL A 204 -10.97 9.44 6.12
C VAL A 204 -10.76 10.33 7.35
N TYR A 205 -9.51 10.46 7.77
CA TYR A 205 -9.10 11.35 8.84
C TYR A 205 -7.75 11.96 8.51
N SER A 206 -7.72 13.28 8.29
CA SER A 206 -6.51 14.04 7.99
C SER A 206 -6.54 15.37 8.74
N PRO A 207 -5.77 15.54 9.82
CA PRO A 207 -5.64 16.83 10.49
C PRO A 207 -4.92 17.81 9.55
N GLY A 208 -5.63 18.87 9.17
CA GLY A 208 -5.15 19.86 8.20
C GLY A 208 -4.87 19.26 6.81
N ASN A 209 -3.85 19.79 6.13
CA ASN A 209 -3.50 19.38 4.76
C ASN A 209 -2.54 18.17 4.69
N ARG A 210 -2.46 17.34 5.75
CA ARG A 210 -1.47 16.26 5.84
C ARG A 210 -1.61 15.19 4.77
N ALA A 211 -2.83 14.80 4.42
CA ALA A 211 -3.04 13.83 3.35
C ALA A 211 -2.37 14.28 2.04
N VAL A 212 -2.50 15.57 1.68
CA VAL A 212 -1.87 16.15 0.49
C VAL A 212 -0.34 16.15 0.63
N LEU A 213 0.18 16.56 1.80
CA LEU A 213 1.63 16.56 2.05
C LEU A 213 2.24 15.16 1.97
N PHE A 214 1.55 14.13 2.49
CA PHE A 214 2.00 12.75 2.43
C PHE A 214 1.98 12.21 1.01
N LYS A 215 0.91 12.50 0.25
CA LYS A 215 0.84 12.17 -1.19
C LYS A 215 2.00 12.78 -1.97
N ASN A 216 2.27 14.07 -1.78
CA ASN A 216 3.37 14.75 -2.46
C ASN A 216 4.74 14.18 -2.09
N ARG A 217 4.97 13.89 -0.80
CA ARG A 217 6.24 13.27 -0.35
C ARG A 217 6.47 11.90 -0.98
N VAL A 218 5.45 11.06 -1.04
CA VAL A 218 5.56 9.75 -1.71
C VAL A 218 5.80 9.94 -3.21
N TRP A 219 5.10 10.90 -3.83
CA TRP A 219 5.29 11.23 -5.23
C TRP A 219 6.75 11.61 -5.55
N ASP A 220 7.35 12.47 -4.73
CA ASP A 220 8.76 12.85 -4.87
C ASP A 220 9.69 11.62 -4.73
N MET A 221 9.43 10.75 -3.74
CA MET A 221 10.20 9.52 -3.54
C MET A 221 10.11 8.54 -4.72
N LEU A 222 8.96 8.47 -5.39
CA LEU A 222 8.77 7.61 -6.58
C LEU A 222 9.66 8.05 -7.75
N GLY A 223 9.90 9.35 -7.90
CA GLY A 223 10.83 9.87 -8.90
C GLY A 223 12.29 9.46 -8.65
N GLU A 224 12.65 9.26 -7.39
CA GLU A 224 14.02 8.99 -6.94
C GLU A 224 14.32 7.50 -6.69
N SER A 225 13.31 6.63 -6.72
CA SER A 225 13.44 5.21 -6.37
C SER A 225 12.77 4.30 -7.40
N PRO A 226 13.55 3.72 -8.33
CA PRO A 226 13.03 2.76 -9.30
C PRO A 226 12.31 1.57 -8.64
N LEU A 227 12.84 1.09 -7.50
CA LEU A 227 12.24 -0.04 -6.80
C LEU A 227 10.90 0.31 -6.16
N LEU A 228 10.81 1.46 -5.47
CA LEU A 228 9.55 1.92 -4.90
C LEU A 228 8.49 2.13 -5.98
N ALA A 229 8.88 2.74 -7.10
CA ALA A 229 7.97 2.96 -8.21
C ALA A 229 7.51 1.64 -8.85
N ALA A 230 8.39 0.63 -8.98
CA ALA A 230 8.01 -0.68 -9.50
C ALA A 230 6.99 -1.39 -8.60
N GLU A 231 7.23 -1.45 -7.29
CA GLU A 231 6.30 -2.06 -6.32
C GLU A 231 4.95 -1.33 -6.29
N VAL A 232 4.96 0.02 -6.33
CA VAL A 232 3.73 0.80 -6.42
C VAL A 232 2.95 0.49 -7.70
N ILE A 233 3.62 0.41 -8.86
CA ILE A 233 2.96 0.05 -10.12
C ILE A 233 2.32 -1.33 -10.02
N ILE A 234 3.02 -2.32 -9.45
CA ILE A 234 2.49 -3.69 -9.32
C ILE A 234 1.25 -3.71 -8.42
N GLY A 235 1.30 -3.07 -7.25
CA GLY A 235 0.14 -2.98 -6.35
C GLY A 235 -1.06 -2.29 -7.02
N LEU A 236 -0.82 -1.25 -7.81
CA LEU A 236 -1.87 -0.58 -8.58
C LEU A 236 -2.41 -1.45 -9.73
N GLU A 237 -1.56 -2.15 -10.47
CA GLU A 237 -1.95 -3.08 -11.53
C GLU A 237 -2.84 -4.20 -11.00
N GLU A 238 -2.46 -4.82 -9.89
CA GLU A 238 -3.24 -5.86 -9.23
C GLU A 238 -4.60 -5.32 -8.77
N THR A 239 -4.61 -4.13 -8.17
CA THR A 239 -5.86 -3.49 -7.73
C THR A 239 -6.79 -3.24 -8.91
N VAL A 240 -6.28 -2.67 -10.01
CA VAL A 240 -7.06 -2.42 -11.24
C VAL A 240 -7.64 -3.73 -11.79
N GLN A 241 -6.80 -4.76 -11.96
CA GLN A 241 -7.24 -6.06 -12.46
C GLN A 241 -8.33 -6.68 -11.58
N ASN A 242 -8.19 -6.57 -10.25
CA ASN A 242 -9.17 -7.07 -9.32
C ASN A 242 -10.51 -6.32 -9.43
N ARG A 243 -10.49 -4.99 -9.62
CA ARG A 243 -11.72 -4.20 -9.80
C ARG A 243 -12.39 -4.47 -11.14
N GLU A 244 -11.63 -4.61 -12.21
CA GLU A 244 -12.16 -4.97 -13.54
C GLU A 244 -12.84 -6.34 -13.52
N LYS A 245 -12.19 -7.36 -12.95
CA LYS A 245 -12.76 -8.72 -12.81
C LYS A 245 -14.04 -8.75 -11.98
N ARG A 246 -14.16 -7.87 -10.98
CA ARG A 246 -15.35 -7.79 -10.11
C ARG A 246 -16.50 -7.05 -10.77
N ARG A 247 -16.23 -6.05 -11.60
CA ARG A 247 -17.26 -5.31 -12.37
C ARG A 247 -17.87 -6.12 -13.51
N SER A 248 -17.14 -7.09 -14.05
CA SER A 248 -17.61 -7.98 -15.12
C SER A 248 -18.45 -9.17 -14.63
N ARG A 249 -18.66 -9.31 -13.32
CA ARG A 249 -19.49 -10.35 -12.69
C ARG A 249 -20.85 -9.78 -12.32
#